data_AF-A0A8S2H3X7-F1
#
_entry.id   AF-A0A8S2H3X7-F1
#
_cell.length_a   1.000
_cell.length_b   1.000
_cell.length_c   1.000
_cell.angle_alpha   90.00
_cell.angle_beta   90.00
_cell.angle_gamma   90.00
#
_symmetry.space_group_name_H-M   'P 1'
#
loop_
_entity.id
_entity.type
_entity.pdbx_description
1 polymer ?
#
loop_
_entity_poly.entity_id
_entity_poly.type
_entity_poly.pdbx_seq_one_letter_code
_entity_poly.pdbx_strand_id
1 'polypeptide(L)' 'MTTPLILLYRQKPAKSIRKITFKKDARRTLTSIRRTIRKQRYRKDLKMAALRRASALLRGQKPVVVSKRVTKTT' A
#
# COMPACT_ATOMS: atom_id res chain seq x y z
N MET A 1 -35.30 11.52 9.04
CA MET A 1 -34.65 10.92 7.85
C MET A 1 -33.29 11.57 7.63
N THR A 2 -32.30 11.25 8.46
CA THR A 2 -30.93 11.79 8.35
C THR A 2 -30.12 10.88 7.43
N THR A 3 -29.82 11.35 6.22
CA THR A 3 -28.98 10.60 5.27
C THR A 3 -27.60 10.34 5.88
N PRO A 4 -27.11 9.10 5.95
CA PRO A 4 -25.78 8.83 6.48
C PRO A 4 -24.71 9.47 5.59
N LEU A 5 -23.80 10.24 6.18
CA LEU A 5 -22.70 10.97 5.52
C LEU A 5 -21.88 10.14 4.52
N ILE A 6 -21.90 8.81 4.67
CA ILE A 6 -21.25 7.84 3.79
C ILE A 6 -21.75 7.94 2.33
N LEU A 7 -23.02 8.28 2.10
CA LEU A 7 -23.58 8.38 0.74
C LEU A 7 -23.20 9.68 0.02
N LEU A 8 -22.93 10.77 0.77
CA LEU A 8 -22.61 12.08 0.21
C LEU A 8 -21.26 12.14 -0.53
N TYR A 9 -20.33 11.24 -0.19
CA TYR A 9 -18.99 11.21 -0.77
C TYR A 9 -18.86 10.28 -1.98
N ARG A 10 -19.81 9.36 -2.19
CA ARG A 10 -19.76 8.38 -3.29
C ARG A 10 -19.92 9.03 -4.66
N GLN A 11 -20.72 10.09 -4.75
CA GLN A 11 -20.96 10.85 -5.98
C GLN A 11 -19.95 12.00 -6.17
N LYS A 12 -18.97 12.15 -5.26
CA LYS A 12 -18.00 13.25 -5.26
C LYS A 12 -16.58 12.67 -5.39
N PRO A 13 -16.13 12.33 -6.61
CA PRO A 13 -14.89 11.57 -6.83
C PRO A 13 -13.67 12.26 -6.21
N ALA A 14 -13.59 13.59 -6.32
CA ALA A 14 -12.49 14.39 -5.76
C ALA A 14 -12.29 14.21 -4.25
N LYS A 15 -13.38 13.99 -3.50
CA LYS A 15 -13.32 13.86 -2.04
C LYS A 15 -13.37 12.39 -1.58
N SER A 16 -13.77 11.47 -2.46
CA SER A 16 -13.99 10.05 -2.15
C SER A 16 -12.74 9.28 -1.66
N ILE A 17 -11.53 9.72 -2.03
CA ILE A 17 -10.28 9.02 -1.72
C ILE A 17 -9.47 9.79 -0.69
N ARG A 18 -9.09 9.12 0.40
CA ARG A 18 -8.13 9.65 1.39
C ARG A 18 -6.74 9.03 1.18
N LYS A 19 -5.72 9.88 1.06
CA LYS A 19 -4.32 9.47 0.93
C LYS A 19 -3.62 9.54 2.29
N ILE A 20 -2.78 8.54 2.61
CA ILE A 20 -1.96 8.49 3.82
C ILE A 20 -0.52 8.19 3.41
N THR A 21 0.41 9.05 3.79
CA THR A 21 1.84 8.87 3.49
C THR A 21 2.54 8.13 4.62
N PHE A 22 3.30 7.09 4.30
CA PHE A 22 4.13 6.37 5.26
C PHE A 22 5.60 6.77 5.10
N LYS A 23 6.20 7.36 6.14
CA LYS A 23 7.62 7.77 6.18
C LYS A 23 8.49 6.89 7.10
N LYS A 24 8.02 5.68 7.44
CA LYS A 24 8.66 4.79 8.43
C LYS A 24 9.35 3.60 7.75
N ASP A 25 10.06 2.81 8.54
CA ASP A 25 10.75 1.59 8.10
C ASP A 25 9.81 0.54 7.51
N ALA A 26 10.35 -0.30 6.62
CA ALA A 26 9.60 -1.32 5.89
C ALA A 26 8.75 -2.25 6.78
N ARG A 27 9.29 -2.69 7.94
CA ARG A 27 8.55 -3.55 8.87
C ARG A 27 7.33 -2.83 9.47
N ARG A 28 7.50 -1.56 9.85
CA ARG A 28 6.44 -0.74 10.47
C ARG A 28 5.36 -0.39 9.45
N THR A 29 5.75 -0.08 8.21
CA THR A 29 4.79 0.23 7.14
C THR A 29 3.95 -0.98 6.75
N LEU A 30 4.57 -2.14 6.51
CA LEU A 30 3.84 -3.38 6.19
C LEU A 30 2.92 -3.82 7.34
N THR A 31 3.36 -3.68 8.58
CA THR A 31 2.52 -3.99 9.75
C THR A 31 1.33 -3.04 9.86
N SER A 32 1.53 -1.75 9.56
CA SER A 32 0.46 -0.75 9.57
C SER A 32 -0.58 -1.06 8.49
N ILE A 33 -0.16 -1.31 7.24
CA ILE A 33 -1.06 -1.69 6.13
C ILE A 33 -1.86 -2.95 6.47
N ARG A 34 -1.18 -3.98 7.03
CA ARG A 34 -1.84 -5.21 7.48
C ARG A 34 -2.90 -4.94 8.56
N ARG A 35 -2.58 -4.09 9.53
CA ARG A 35 -3.50 -3.75 10.63
C ARG A 35 -4.69 -2.94 10.11
N THR A 36 -4.47 -1.97 9.23
CA THR A 36 -5.54 -1.18 8.60
C THR A 36 -6.59 -2.08 7.96
N ILE A 37 -6.18 -2.97 7.04
CA ILE A 37 -7.11 -3.87 6.33
C ILE A 37 -7.77 -4.87 7.29
N ARG A 38 -6.99 -5.51 8.18
CA ARG A 38 -7.52 -6.56 9.07
C ARG A 38 -8.42 -6.00 10.18
N LYS A 39 -8.02 -4.90 10.83
CA LYS A 39 -8.69 -4.36 12.02
C LYS A 39 -9.87 -3.46 11.66
N GLN A 40 -9.80 -2.71 10.55
CA GLN A 40 -10.94 -1.91 10.08
C GLN A 40 -11.98 -2.75 9.33
N ARG A 41 -11.75 -4.07 9.21
CA ARG A 41 -12.62 -5.03 8.50
C ARG A 41 -12.94 -4.62 7.05
N TYR A 42 -12.11 -3.76 6.45
CA TYR A 42 -12.26 -3.28 5.10
C TYR A 42 -11.59 -4.26 4.12
N ARG A 43 -12.35 -4.77 3.14
CA ARG A 43 -11.85 -5.58 2.00
C ARG A 43 -10.68 -6.51 2.32
N LYS A 44 -10.97 -7.57 3.09
CA LYS A 44 -9.96 -8.53 3.58
C LYS A 44 -9.24 -9.29 2.46
N ASP A 45 -9.90 -9.45 1.31
CA ASP A 45 -9.37 -9.98 0.05
C ASP A 45 -8.09 -9.27 -0.39
N LEU A 46 -8.05 -7.94 -0.23
CA LEU A 46 -6.93 -7.12 -0.69
C LEU A 46 -5.69 -7.20 0.21
N LYS A 47 -5.77 -7.88 1.36
CA LYS A 47 -4.69 -7.93 2.36
C LYS A 47 -3.35 -8.34 1.73
N MET A 48 -3.32 -9.45 1.01
CA MET A 48 -2.06 -9.96 0.46
C MET A 48 -1.60 -9.16 -0.76
N ALA A 49 -2.53 -8.70 -1.60
CA ALA A 49 -2.22 -7.86 -2.75
C ALA A 49 -1.58 -6.52 -2.33
N ALA A 50 -2.17 -5.86 -1.33
CA ALA A 50 -1.66 -4.61 -0.78
C ALA A 50 -0.26 -4.77 -0.16
N LEU A 51 -0.03 -5.86 0.58
CA LEU A 51 1.28 -6.14 1.18
C LEU A 51 2.37 -6.42 0.14
N ARG A 52 2.06 -7.21 -0.90
CA ARG A 52 3.00 -7.51 -2.00
C ARG A 52 3.37 -6.23 -2.74
N ARG A 53 2.37 -5.42 -3.10
CA ARG A 53 2.58 -4.13 -3.78
C ARG A 53 3.43 -3.17 -2.95
N ALA A 54 3.12 -3.03 -1.66
CA ALA A 54 3.90 -2.18 -0.76
C ALA A 54 5.36 -2.66 -0.63
N SER A 55 5.59 -3.97 -0.53
CA SER A 55 6.95 -4.50 -0.46
C SER A 55 7.73 -4.26 -1.75
N ALA A 56 7.11 -4.37 -2.91
CA ALA A 56 7.75 -4.08 -4.19
C ALA A 56 8.14 -2.60 -4.30
N LEU A 57 7.25 -1.69 -3.90
CA LEU A 57 7.53 -0.25 -3.87
C LEU A 57 8.68 0.09 -2.92
N LEU A 58 8.68 -0.45 -1.70
CA LEU A 58 9.77 -0.22 -0.73
C LEU A 58 11.11 -0.75 -1.23
N ARG A 59 11.12 -1.85 -1.99
CA ARG A 59 12.33 -2.36 -2.64
C ARG A 59 12.76 -1.47 -3.80
N GLY A 60 11.82 -1.02 -4.64
CA GLY A 60 12.10 -0.11 -5.75
C GLY A 60 12.52 1.29 -5.32
N GLN A 61 12.18 1.71 -4.10
CA GLN A 61 12.66 2.96 -3.50
C GLN A 61 14.10 2.88 -3.00
N LYS A 62 14.67 1.67 -2.84
CA LYS A 62 16.08 1.54 -2.47
C LYS A 62 16.96 1.88 -3.67
N PRO A 63 18.14 2.50 -3.43
CA PRO A 63 19.07 2.77 -4.52
C PRO A 63 19.45 1.47 -5.22
N VAL A 64 19.40 1.47 -6.55
CA VAL A 64 19.77 0.31 -7.35
C VAL A 64 21.28 0.16 -7.30
N VAL A 65 21.75 -0.88 -6.62
CA VAL A 65 23.15 -1.29 -6.71
C VAL A 65 23.31 -2.00 -8.04
N VAL A 66 23.98 -1.37 -9.01
CA VAL A 66 24.25 -1.96 -10.32
C VAL A 66 25.29 -3.06 -10.15
N SER A 67 24.83 -4.29 -9.93
CA SER A 67 25.72 -5.46 -9.96
C SER A 67 25.98 -5.84 -11.42
N LYS A 68 27.23 -5.72 -11.87
CA LYS A 68 27.65 -6.18 -13.20
C LYS A 68 27.48 -7.70 -13.26
N ARG A 69 26.72 -8.17 -14.24
CA ARG A 69 26.53 -9.61 -14.47
C ARG A 69 27.87 -10.16 -14.99
N VAL A 70 28.54 -11.00 -14.21
CA VAL A 70 29.74 -11.71 -14.67
C VAL A 70 29.27 -12.76 -15.67
N THR A 71 29.58 -12.56 -16.95
CA THR A 71 29.38 -13.57 -18.00
C THR A 71 30.40 -14.67 -17.78
N LYS A 72 29.95 -15.90 -17.57
CA LYS A 72 30.86 -17.06 -17.54
C LYS A 72 31.27 -17.33 -18.99
N THR A 73 32.48 -16.94 -19.34
CA THR A 73 33.12 -17.34 -20.60
C THR A 73 33.31 -18.86 -20.55
N THR A 74 32.82 -19.56 -21.57
CA THR A 74 33.03 -21.00 -21.75
C THR A 74 34.30 -21.20 -22.55
#